data_AF-A0A3B8IRE6-F1
#
_entry.id   AF-A0A3B8IRE6-F1
#
_cell.length_a   1.000
_cell.length_b   1.000
_cell.length_c   1.000
_cell.angle_alpha   90.00
_cell.angle_beta   90.00
_cell.angle_gamma   90.00
#
_symmetry.space_group_name_H-M   'P 1'
#
loop_
_entity.id
_entity.type
_entity.pdbx_description
1 polymer ?
#
loop_
_entity_poly.entity_id
_entity_poly.type
_entity_poly.pdbx_seq_one_letter_code
_entity_poly.pdbx_strand_id
1 'polypeptide(L)'
;MRLFGPKKPSLASISLPDWSWDQKQKTKTMVQWVNPEFPMALSINFFAKEPDLTTVQNVEELRNYYRSQLTAQGGGILQVELAKVQGLTAIKTLFKFPQQPTGTMYLGSYTLPFEKYSYVLK
;
A
#
# COMPACT_ATOMS: atom_id res chain seq x y z
N MET A 1 1.07 27.35 -27.52
CA MET A 1 2.08 27.30 -26.44
C MET A 1 1.52 26.47 -25.29
N ARG A 2 1.91 25.20 -25.14
CA ARG A 2 1.49 24.36 -23.98
C ARG A 2 2.31 24.77 -22.76
N LEU A 3 1.72 25.62 -21.91
CA LEU A 3 2.38 26.20 -20.73
C LEU A 3 2.60 25.20 -19.57
N PHE A 4 2.12 23.97 -19.67
CA PHE A 4 2.23 22.97 -18.61
C PHE A 4 2.70 21.63 -19.18
N GLY A 5 3.91 21.23 -18.80
CA GLY A 5 4.36 19.84 -18.93
C GLY A 5 3.58 18.92 -17.99
N PRO A 6 3.70 17.59 -18.15
CA PRO A 6 3.04 16.64 -17.27
C PRO A 6 3.46 16.90 -15.81
N LYS A 7 2.48 16.92 -14.90
CA LYS A 7 2.75 17.07 -13.45
C LYS A 7 3.63 15.91 -12.98
N LYS A 8 4.66 16.23 -12.18
CA LYS A 8 5.50 15.20 -11.57
C LYS A 8 4.66 14.34 -10.61
N PRO A 9 4.83 13.00 -10.60
CA PRO A 9 4.19 12.12 -9.63
C PRO A 9 4.47 12.57 -8.20
N SER A 10 3.44 12.56 -7.38
CA SER A 10 3.50 12.94 -5.96
C SER A 10 2.32 12.35 -5.21
N LEU A 11 2.34 12.42 -3.88
CA LEU A 11 1.25 11.99 -3.02
C LEU A 11 -0.12 12.56 -3.44
N ALA A 12 -0.15 13.79 -3.99
CA ALA A 12 -1.37 14.46 -4.46
C ALA A 12 -1.97 13.85 -5.75
N SER A 13 -1.33 12.84 -6.35
CA SER A 13 -1.84 12.14 -7.54
C SER A 13 -2.86 11.06 -7.17
N ILE A 14 -2.93 10.68 -5.90
CA ILE A 14 -3.94 9.77 -5.36
C ILE A 14 -4.84 10.58 -4.43
N SER A 15 -6.14 10.35 -4.55
CA SER A 15 -7.14 10.86 -3.60
C SER A 15 -8.01 9.70 -3.16
N LEU A 16 -8.51 9.80 -1.94
CA LEU A 16 -9.48 8.89 -1.38
C LEU A 16 -10.77 9.67 -1.12
N PRO A 17 -11.94 8.99 -1.11
CA PRO A 17 -13.16 9.59 -0.60
C PRO A 17 -12.94 10.14 0.82
N ASP A 18 -13.63 11.23 1.14
CA ASP A 18 -13.65 11.73 2.51
C ASP A 18 -14.62 10.88 3.33
N TRP A 19 -14.07 10.09 4.26
CA TRP A 19 -14.84 9.27 5.20
C TRP A 19 -15.02 9.93 6.56
N SER A 20 -14.65 11.21 6.70
CA SER A 20 -14.66 11.92 7.99
C SER A 20 -13.80 11.24 9.07
N TRP A 21 -12.72 10.55 8.65
CA TRP A 21 -11.72 9.97 9.56
C TRP A 21 -10.69 11.02 9.96
N ASP A 22 -10.18 10.90 11.18
CA ASP A 22 -9.17 11.84 11.69
C ASP A 22 -7.85 11.67 10.95
N GLN A 23 -7.40 12.71 10.26
CA GLN A 23 -6.05 12.74 9.70
C GLN A 23 -5.03 12.87 10.84
N LYS A 24 -4.30 11.79 11.13
CA LYS A 24 -3.27 11.78 12.19
C LYS A 24 -1.91 12.25 11.71
N GLN A 25 -1.59 12.03 10.43
CA GLN A 25 -0.29 12.40 9.88
C GLN A 25 -0.38 12.86 8.43
N LYS A 26 0.42 13.86 8.08
CA LYS A 26 0.62 14.33 6.71
C LYS A 26 2.04 14.80 6.50
N THR A 27 2.74 14.18 5.57
CA THR A 27 4.09 14.52 5.12
C THR A 27 4.09 14.64 3.59
N LYS A 28 5.26 14.87 2.98
CA LYS A 28 5.40 14.87 1.51
C LYS A 28 5.20 13.49 0.87
N THR A 29 5.39 12.42 1.65
CA THR A 29 5.40 11.04 1.16
C THR A 29 4.33 10.17 1.80
N MET A 30 3.61 10.68 2.80
CA MET A 30 2.57 9.90 3.47
C MET A 30 1.44 10.77 3.97
N VAL A 31 0.23 10.26 3.89
CA VAL A 31 -0.92 10.75 4.65
C VAL A 31 -1.59 9.56 5.31
N GLN A 32 -2.03 9.73 6.56
CA GLN A 32 -2.66 8.70 7.36
C GLN A 32 -3.89 9.25 8.06
N TRP A 33 -4.94 8.44 8.03
CA TRP A 33 -6.18 8.62 8.76
C TRP A 33 -6.40 7.45 9.72
N VAL A 34 -7.11 7.70 10.81
CA VAL A 34 -7.58 6.63 11.70
C VAL A 34 -9.09 6.68 11.82
N ASN A 35 -9.68 5.51 11.88
CA ASN A 35 -11.11 5.38 12.12
C ASN A 35 -11.40 5.81 13.57
N PRO A 36 -12.43 6.64 13.81
CA PRO A 36 -12.75 7.12 15.16
C PRO A 36 -13.44 6.07 16.04
N GLU A 37 -14.06 5.05 15.46
CA GLU A 37 -14.87 4.03 16.15
C GLU A 37 -14.12 2.71 16.38
N PHE A 38 -13.24 2.35 15.44
CA PHE A 38 -12.54 1.06 15.42
C PHE A 38 -11.03 1.26 15.35
N PRO A 39 -10.21 0.31 15.87
CA PRO A 39 -8.76 0.37 15.81
C PRO A 39 -8.23 0.07 14.40
N MET A 40 -8.53 0.96 13.45
CA MET A 40 -8.20 0.86 12.05
C MET A 40 -7.50 2.14 11.60
N ALA A 41 -6.45 1.99 10.81
CA ALA A 41 -5.78 3.09 10.16
C ALA A 41 -5.78 2.86 8.65
N LEU A 42 -5.74 3.94 7.90
CA LEU A 42 -5.58 3.93 6.47
C LEU A 42 -4.53 4.96 6.09
N SER A 43 -3.64 4.60 5.17
CA SER A 43 -2.54 5.44 4.74
C SER A 43 -2.32 5.35 3.25
N ILE A 44 -1.90 6.46 2.66
CA ILE A 44 -1.31 6.50 1.32
C ILE A 44 0.16 6.80 1.50
N ASN A 45 1.02 5.97 0.94
CA ASN A 45 2.46 6.12 0.99
C ASN A 45 2.97 6.28 -0.45
N PHE A 46 3.79 7.28 -0.69
CA PHE A 46 4.45 7.56 -1.96
C PHE A 46 5.95 7.34 -1.84
N PHE A 47 6.48 6.46 -2.68
CA PHE A 47 7.92 6.16 -2.74
C PHE A 47 8.47 6.68 -4.07
N ALA A 48 9.28 7.73 -4.02
CA ALA A 48 9.93 8.32 -5.19
C ALA A 48 11.22 7.57 -5.59
N LYS A 49 11.15 6.23 -5.61
CA LYS A 49 12.22 5.33 -6.02
C LYS A 49 11.63 4.12 -6.75
N GLU A 50 12.47 3.44 -7.52
CA GLU A 50 12.12 2.15 -8.13
C GLU A 50 11.53 1.20 -7.08
N PRO A 51 10.38 0.56 -7.36
CA PRO A 51 9.78 -0.39 -6.45
C PRO A 51 10.71 -1.57 -6.19
N ASP A 52 10.99 -1.82 -4.91
CA ASP A 52 11.77 -2.97 -4.46
C ASP A 52 10.87 -4.22 -4.40
N LEU A 53 10.35 -4.62 -5.56
CA LEU A 53 9.46 -5.76 -5.71
C LEU A 53 9.97 -6.62 -6.85
N THR A 54 9.90 -7.94 -6.69
CA THR A 54 10.07 -8.87 -7.81
C THR A 54 9.01 -8.59 -8.88
N THR A 55 9.26 -9.04 -10.12
CA THR A 55 8.41 -8.69 -11.26
C THR A 55 6.92 -8.91 -10.95
N VAL A 56 6.11 -7.88 -11.21
CA VAL A 56 4.66 -7.87 -10.96
C VAL A 56 3.94 -8.97 -11.75
N GLN A 57 4.60 -9.57 -12.74
CA GLN A 57 3.99 -10.54 -13.65
C GLN A 57 3.89 -11.95 -13.07
N ASN A 58 4.64 -12.29 -12.02
CA ASN A 58 4.62 -13.62 -11.43
C ASN A 58 4.11 -13.58 -9.97
N VAL A 59 2.84 -13.93 -9.78
CA VAL A 59 2.19 -13.94 -8.45
C VAL A 59 2.84 -14.93 -7.49
N GLU A 60 3.40 -16.04 -7.99
CA GLU A 60 4.06 -17.03 -7.14
C GLU A 60 5.39 -16.48 -6.60
N GLU A 61 6.18 -15.82 -7.44
CA GLU A 61 7.39 -15.12 -7.01
C GLU A 61 7.07 -14.01 -6.00
N LEU A 62 6.03 -13.21 -6.25
CA LEU A 62 5.57 -12.19 -5.28
C LEU A 62 5.18 -12.82 -3.94
N ARG A 63 4.46 -13.94 -3.96
CA ARG A 63 4.06 -14.65 -2.74
C ARG A 63 5.26 -15.18 -1.97
N ASN A 64 6.26 -15.71 -2.67
CA ASN A 64 7.50 -16.19 -2.06
C ASN A 64 8.33 -15.03 -1.48
N TYR A 65 8.41 -13.91 -2.21
CA TYR A 65 9.02 -12.67 -1.72
C TYR A 65 8.36 -12.20 -0.43
N TYR A 66 7.03 -12.03 -0.39
CA TYR A 66 6.36 -11.60 0.85
C TYR A 66 6.51 -12.63 1.97
N ARG A 67 6.51 -13.93 1.67
CA ARG A 67 6.67 -14.96 2.70
C ARG A 67 8.02 -14.84 3.39
N SER A 68 9.09 -14.60 2.64
CA SER A 68 10.43 -14.42 3.22
C SER A 68 10.51 -13.19 4.12
N GLN A 69 9.87 -12.08 3.73
CA GLN A 69 9.81 -10.85 4.53
C GLN A 69 8.99 -11.01 5.82
N LEU A 70 7.89 -11.78 5.78
CA LEU A 70 6.96 -11.92 6.91
C LEU A 70 7.39 -12.94 7.96
N THR A 71 8.22 -13.92 7.56
CA THR A 71 8.61 -15.04 8.44
C THR A 71 9.28 -14.55 9.73
N ALA A 72 10.12 -13.51 9.65
CA ALA A 72 10.81 -12.95 10.80
C ALA A 72 9.88 -12.34 11.86
N GLN A 73 8.64 -11.97 11.49
CA GLN A 73 7.67 -11.33 12.38
C GLN A 73 6.52 -12.27 12.78
N GLY A 74 6.61 -13.57 12.45
CA GLY A 74 5.53 -14.52 12.65
C GLY A 74 4.27 -14.20 11.82
N GLY A 75 4.42 -13.42 10.75
CA GLY A 75 3.33 -13.00 9.88
C GLY A 75 2.87 -14.11 8.93
N GLY A 76 1.58 -14.13 8.62
CA GLY A 76 0.97 -15.05 7.66
C GLY A 76 0.43 -14.32 6.44
N ILE A 77 0.56 -14.96 5.27
CA ILE A 77 -0.09 -14.49 4.04
C ILE A 77 -1.52 -15.04 3.98
N LEU A 78 -2.50 -14.16 3.79
CA LEU A 78 -3.87 -14.52 3.47
C LEU A 78 -4.17 -14.29 1.99
N GLN A 79 -3.61 -13.24 1.39
CA GLN A 79 -3.81 -12.91 -0.01
C GLN A 79 -2.56 -12.24 -0.60
N VAL A 80 -2.20 -12.67 -1.82
CA VAL A 80 -1.28 -11.98 -2.74
C VAL A 80 -1.80 -12.28 -4.15
N GLU A 81 -2.25 -11.24 -4.84
CA GLU A 81 -2.78 -11.33 -6.20
C GLU A 81 -2.55 -10.02 -6.98
N LEU A 82 -2.74 -10.09 -8.30
CA LEU A 82 -2.85 -8.90 -9.14
C LEU A 82 -4.30 -8.46 -9.24
N ALA A 83 -4.53 -7.16 -9.08
CA ALA A 83 -5.83 -6.52 -9.21
C ALA A 83 -5.76 -5.39 -10.25
N LYS A 84 -6.92 -5.00 -10.76
CA LYS A 84 -7.08 -3.79 -11.59
C LYS A 84 -7.75 -2.70 -10.77
N VAL A 85 -7.07 -1.57 -10.62
CA VAL A 85 -7.59 -0.37 -9.96
C VAL A 85 -7.64 0.74 -10.99
N GLN A 86 -8.85 1.12 -11.42
CA GLN A 86 -9.05 2.13 -12.48
C GLN A 86 -8.20 1.84 -13.75
N GLY A 87 -8.12 0.57 -14.15
CA GLY A 87 -7.33 0.11 -15.31
C GLY A 87 -5.83 -0.12 -15.05
N LEU A 88 -5.30 0.38 -13.93
CA LEU A 88 -3.91 0.16 -13.52
C LEU A 88 -3.74 -1.21 -12.86
N THR A 89 -2.64 -1.90 -13.15
CA THR A 89 -2.27 -3.11 -12.42
C THR A 89 -1.78 -2.73 -11.03
N ALA A 90 -2.38 -3.34 -10.01
CA ALA A 90 -1.97 -3.22 -8.62
C ALA A 90 -1.66 -4.61 -8.05
N ILE A 91 -0.76 -4.67 -7.07
CA ILE A 91 -0.57 -5.85 -6.23
C ILE A 91 -1.48 -5.67 -5.03
N LYS A 92 -2.41 -6.59 -4.84
CA LYS A 92 -3.28 -6.64 -3.68
C LYS A 92 -2.75 -7.67 -2.70
N THR A 93 -2.55 -7.26 -1.46
CA THR A 93 -2.11 -8.14 -0.38
C THR A 93 -3.03 -8.07 0.82
N LEU A 94 -3.08 -9.18 1.56
CA LEU A 94 -3.66 -9.25 2.90
C LEU A 94 -2.78 -10.14 3.76
N PHE A 95 -2.25 -9.58 4.83
CA PHE A 95 -1.42 -10.29 5.80
C PHE A 95 -2.11 -10.33 7.16
N LYS A 96 -1.72 -11.31 7.98
CA LYS A 96 -2.10 -11.38 9.39
C LYS A 96 -0.87 -11.45 10.28
N PHE A 97 -0.93 -10.81 11.44
CA PHE A 97 0.12 -10.83 12.44
C PHE A 97 -0.49 -11.10 13.83
N PRO A 98 0.14 -11.93 14.67
CA PRO A 98 -0.27 -12.05 16.06
C PRO A 98 -0.05 -10.72 16.80
N GLN A 99 -1.01 -10.31 17.62
CA GLN A 99 -0.83 -9.19 18.55
C GLN A 99 -0.61 -9.69 19.97
N GLN A 100 0.17 -8.94 20.75
CA GLN A 100 0.38 -9.18 22.17
C GLN A 100 -0.54 -8.25 22.98
N PRO A 101 -1.13 -8.72 24.10
CA PRO A 101 -1.02 -10.07 24.66
C PRO A 101 -1.90 -11.12 23.94
N THR A 102 -2.95 -10.71 23.23
CA THR A 102 -3.80 -11.58 22.42
C THR A 102 -4.33 -10.82 21.19
N GLY A 103 -4.79 -11.55 20.18
CA GLY A 103 -5.46 -10.99 19.00
C GLY A 103 -4.71 -11.19 17.70
N THR A 104 -5.28 -10.68 16.61
CA THR A 104 -4.69 -10.74 15.26
C THR A 104 -4.89 -9.40 14.57
N MET A 105 -3.79 -8.82 14.10
CA MET A 105 -3.81 -7.66 13.23
C MET A 105 -3.89 -8.12 11.78
N TYR A 106 -4.72 -7.46 10.99
CA TYR A 106 -4.78 -7.64 9.55
C TYR A 106 -4.20 -6.40 8.87
N LEU A 107 -3.34 -6.61 7.88
CA LEU A 107 -2.78 -5.54 7.06
C LEU A 107 -3.12 -5.81 5.59
N GLY A 108 -4.09 -5.08 5.07
CA GLY A 108 -4.45 -5.08 3.66
C GLY A 108 -3.67 -4.00 2.92
N SER A 109 -3.29 -4.25 1.67
CA SER A 109 -2.72 -3.18 0.86
C SER A 109 -3.03 -3.29 -0.63
N TYR A 110 -3.03 -2.14 -1.30
CA TYR A 110 -2.86 -2.02 -2.74
C TYR A 110 -1.55 -1.31 -3.03
N THR A 111 -0.65 -2.00 -3.74
CA THR A 111 0.58 -1.40 -4.26
C THR A 111 0.43 -1.14 -5.75
N LEU A 112 0.60 0.11 -6.17
CA LEU A 112 0.63 0.55 -7.56
C LEU A 112 2.09 0.80 -7.96
N PRO A 113 2.78 -0.21 -8.52
CA PRO A 113 4.17 -0.06 -8.95
C PRO A 113 4.24 0.61 -10.32
N PHE A 114 5.10 1.62 -10.43
CA PHE A 114 5.54 2.23 -11.68
C PHE A 114 7.05 2.04 -11.81
N GLU A 115 7.60 2.24 -13.00
CA GLU A 115 9.02 2.04 -13.28
C GLU A 115 9.96 2.76 -12.28
N LYS A 116 9.60 3.97 -11.83
CA LYS A 116 10.48 4.83 -11.01
C LYS A 116 9.89 5.25 -9.67
N TYR A 117 8.69 4.81 -9.35
CA TYR A 117 7.98 5.18 -8.12
C TYR A 117 6.86 4.19 -7.81
N SER A 118 6.32 4.24 -6.60
CA SER A 118 5.12 3.48 -6.27
C SER A 118 4.20 4.24 -5.31
N TYR A 119 2.93 3.85 -5.32
CA TYR A 119 1.99 4.17 -4.26
C TYR A 119 1.62 2.90 -3.50
N VAL A 120 1.56 2.98 -2.18
CA VAL A 120 1.05 1.90 -1.32
C VAL A 120 -0.07 2.45 -0.46
N LEU A 121 -1.28 1.94 -0.70
CA LEU A 121 -2.46 2.19 0.10
C LEU A 121 -2.57 1.05 1.11
N LYS A 122 -2.54 1.33 2.41
CA LYS A 122 -2.55 0.30 3.47
C LYS A 122 -3.09 0.83 4.79
#